data_AF-A0A100YA73-F1
#
_entry.id   AF-A0A100YA73-F1
#
_cell.length_a   1.000
_cell.length_b   1.000
_cell.length_c   1.000
_cell.angle_alpha   90.00
_cell.angle_beta   90.00
_cell.angle_gamma   90.00
#
_symmetry.space_group_name_H-M   'P 1'
#
loop_
_entity.id
_entity.type
_entity.pdbx_description
1 polymer ?
#
loop_
_entity_poly.entity_id
_entity_poly.type
_entity_poly.pdbx_seq_one_letter_code
_entity_poly.pdbx_strand_id
1 'polypeptide(L)'
;MTVDAVRHDDGSPAHEERLRADADVLAGAARRLLAQAAALEGRPGVPDWCVPTLRRQAECCGVAARDVRDAAALLGRHATRAGNDRAAAAATAAAATTRPAPRPSTA
;
A
#
# COMPACT_ATOMS: atom_id res chain seq x y z
N MET A 1 29.89 -18.44 -2.96
CA MET A 1 28.74 -17.93 -2.18
C MET A 1 27.67 -17.52 -3.15
N THR A 2 26.74 -18.43 -3.42
CA THR A 2 25.55 -18.17 -4.24
C THR A 2 24.59 -17.41 -3.35
N VAL A 3 24.34 -16.14 -3.67
CA VAL A 3 23.34 -15.35 -2.98
C VAL A 3 22.01 -16.01 -3.30
N ASP A 4 21.45 -16.68 -2.29
CA ASP A 4 20.10 -17.22 -2.30
C ASP A 4 19.18 -16.09 -2.74
N ALA A 5 18.49 -16.29 -3.86
CA ALA A 5 17.49 -15.37 -4.35
C ALA A 5 16.35 -15.38 -3.33
N VAL A 6 16.47 -14.54 -2.30
CA VAL A 6 15.40 -14.28 -1.35
C VAL A 6 14.18 -14.00 -2.19
N ARG A 7 13.20 -14.91 -2.12
CA ARG A 7 11.88 -14.74 -2.71
C ARG A 7 11.31 -13.40 -2.22
N HIS A 8 11.49 -12.36 -3.02
CA HIS A 8 10.95 -11.03 -2.78
C HIS A 8 9.52 -10.90 -3.34
N ASP A 9 8.81 -12.02 -3.51
CA ASP A 9 7.50 -12.03 -4.18
C ASP A 9 6.33 -12.03 -3.18
N ASP A 10 6.53 -12.55 -1.97
CA ASP A 10 5.42 -12.76 -1.02
C ASP A 10 5.16 -11.55 -0.09
N GLY A 11 6.08 -10.58 -0.04
CA GLY A 11 6.04 -9.48 0.93
C GLY A 11 5.28 -8.23 0.50
N SER A 12 5.14 -7.98 -0.79
CA SER A 12 4.52 -6.75 -1.31
C SER A 12 2.99 -6.69 -1.14
N PRO A 13 2.21 -7.73 -1.51
CA PRO A 13 0.75 -7.65 -1.40
C PRO A 13 0.28 -7.69 0.06
N ALA A 14 0.91 -8.51 0.91
CA ALA A 14 0.61 -8.54 2.34
C ALA A 14 0.90 -7.21 3.03
N HIS A 15 1.96 -6.50 2.62
CA HIS A 15 2.28 -5.18 3.17
C HIS A 15 1.29 -4.10 2.70
N GLU A 16 0.89 -4.15 1.43
CA GLU A 16 -0.12 -3.27 0.85
C GLU A 16 -1.48 -3.43 1.55
N GLU A 17 -1.92 -4.67 1.76
CA GLU A 17 -3.15 -4.99 2.50
C GLU A 17 -3.09 -4.51 3.95
N ARG A 18 -1.94 -4.67 4.63
CA ARG A 18 -1.77 -4.17 5.99
C ARG A 18 -1.89 -2.65 6.06
N LEU A 19 -1.26 -1.92 5.14
CA LEU A 19 -1.39 -0.46 5.07
C LEU A 19 -2.84 -0.04 4.83
N ARG A 20 -3.58 -0.73 3.96
CA ARG A 20 -5.02 -0.47 3.78
C ARG A 20 -5.81 -0.67 5.07
N ALA A 21 -5.56 -1.77 5.77
CA ALA A 21 -6.21 -2.06 7.05
C ALA A 21 -5.88 -0.97 8.09
N ASP A 22 -4.63 -0.55 8.19
CA ASP A 22 -4.19 0.52 9.09
C ASP A 22 -4.89 1.85 8.77
N ALA A 23 -5.02 2.19 7.48
CA ALA A 23 -5.75 3.39 7.06
C ALA A 23 -7.24 3.34 7.44
N ASP A 24 -7.87 2.16 7.36
CA ASP A 24 -9.27 2.00 7.74
C ASP A 24 -9.46 2.08 9.25
N VAL A 25 -8.50 1.58 10.04
CA VAL A 25 -8.45 1.78 11.49
C VAL A 25 -8.37 3.27 11.83
N LEU A 26 -7.47 4.02 11.19
CA LEU A 26 -7.31 5.47 11.40
C LEU A 26 -8.58 6.25 10.99
N ALA A 27 -9.18 5.90 9.86
CA ALA A 27 -10.44 6.50 9.41
C ALA A 27 -11.60 6.18 10.39
N GLY A 28 -11.63 4.96 10.93
CA GLY A 28 -12.57 4.57 11.98
C GLY A 28 -12.36 5.34 13.28
N ALA A 29 -11.10 5.57 13.68
CA ALA A 29 -10.76 6.37 14.84
C ALA A 29 -11.22 7.82 14.68
N ALA A 30 -10.97 8.43 13.51
CA ALA A 30 -11.44 9.78 13.21
C ALA A 30 -12.96 9.92 13.37
N ARG A 31 -13.74 8.97 12.81
CA ARG A 31 -15.21 8.98 12.96
C ARG A 31 -15.66 8.85 14.42
N ARG A 32 -15.02 7.98 15.20
CA ARG A 32 -15.34 7.81 16.63
C ARG A 32 -15.05 9.08 17.42
N LEU A 33 -13.91 9.72 17.18
CA LEU A 33 -13.54 10.98 17.83
C LEU A 33 -14.55 12.09 17.50
N LEU A 34 -14.99 12.21 16.25
CA LEU A 34 -16.03 13.16 15.86
C LEU A 34 -17.38 12.85 16.52
N ALA A 35 -17.77 11.58 16.60
CA ALA A 35 -18.98 11.17 17.30
C ALA A 35 -18.92 11.51 18.80
N GLN A 36 -17.76 11.30 19.43
CA GLN A 36 -17.53 11.69 20.82
C GLN A 36 -17.60 13.21 20.99
N ALA A 37 -16.98 13.98 20.09
CA ALA A 37 -17.04 15.43 20.11
C ALA A 37 -18.49 15.93 20.02
N ALA A 38 -19.29 15.37 19.11
CA ALA A 38 -20.71 15.68 18.97
C ALA A 38 -21.53 15.30 20.22
N ALA A 39 -21.23 14.16 20.85
CA ALA A 39 -21.91 13.71 22.06
C ALA A 39 -21.59 14.58 23.30
N LEU A 40 -20.47 15.30 23.28
CA LEU A 40 -20.02 16.18 24.36
C LEU A 40 -20.37 17.65 24.13
N GLU A 41 -20.79 18.01 22.92
CA GLU A 41 -21.14 19.38 22.56
C GLU A 41 -22.33 19.87 23.39
N GLY A 42 -22.16 21.02 24.06
CA GLY A 42 -23.19 21.61 24.92
C GLY A 42 -23.46 20.85 26.23
N ARG A 43 -22.71 19.79 26.55
CA ARG A 43 -22.88 19.08 27.83
C ARG A 43 -22.31 19.89 29.00
N PRO A 44 -23.08 20.07 30.09
CA PRO A 44 -22.57 20.73 31.29
C PRO A 44 -21.44 19.92 31.92
N GLY A 45 -20.42 20.61 32.44
CA GLY A 45 -19.27 19.98 33.10
C GLY A 45 -18.20 19.43 32.15
N VAL A 46 -18.38 19.53 30.83
CA VAL A 46 -17.31 19.23 29.86
C VAL A 46 -16.35 20.42 29.78
N PRO A 47 -15.03 20.21 29.91
CA PRO A 47 -14.07 21.30 29.71
C PRO A 47 -14.13 21.87 28.30
N ASP A 48 -13.98 23.18 28.18
CA ASP A 48 -14.05 23.93 26.92
C ASP A 48 -13.04 23.46 25.86
N TRP A 49 -11.87 22.98 26.28
CA TRP A 49 -10.83 22.44 25.41
C TRP A 49 -11.13 21.03 24.86
N CYS A 50 -12.10 20.31 25.44
CA CYS A 50 -12.31 18.89 25.15
C CYS A 50 -12.81 18.68 23.70
N VAL A 51 -13.87 19.37 23.31
CA VAL A 51 -14.46 19.24 21.95
C VAL A 51 -13.49 19.69 20.86
N PRO A 52 -12.81 20.86 20.95
CA PRO A 52 -11.78 21.26 19.98
C PRO A 52 -10.64 20.25 19.86
N THR A 53 -10.19 19.67 20.98
CA THR A 53 -9.10 18.68 20.99
C THR A 53 -9.49 17.40 20.26
N LEU A 54 -10.69 16.87 20.52
CA LEU A 54 -11.19 15.68 19.83
C LEU A 54 -11.34 15.90 18.32
N ARG A 55 -11.83 17.08 17.91
CA ARG A 55 -11.93 17.45 16.49
C ARG A 55 -10.55 17.51 15.83
N ARG A 56 -9.57 18.14 16.48
CA ARG A 56 -8.19 18.20 15.97
C ARG A 56 -7.53 16.82 15.87
N GLN A 57 -7.75 15.96 16.86
CA GLN A 57 -7.27 14.57 16.80
C GLN A 57 -7.91 13.80 15.64
N ALA A 58 -9.21 13.98 15.41
CA ALA A 58 -9.90 13.36 14.28
C ALA A 58 -9.34 13.81 12.93
N GLU A 59 -9.02 15.10 12.78
CA GLU A 59 -8.35 15.63 11.59
C GLU A 59 -6.99 14.98 11.37
N CYS A 60 -6.15 14.89 12.42
CA CYS A 60 -4.85 14.22 12.35
C CYS A 60 -4.99 12.75 11.93
N CYS A 61 -5.95 12.01 12.51
CA CYS A 61 -6.25 10.64 12.09
C CYS A 61 -6.70 10.57 10.62
N GLY A 62 -7.50 11.53 10.16
CA GLY A 62 -7.96 11.61 8.78
C GLY A 62 -6.85 11.95 7.77
N VAL A 63 -5.88 12.78 8.15
CA VAL A 63 -4.66 13.03 7.36
C VAL A 63 -3.81 11.75 7.30
N ALA A 64 -3.49 11.17 8.45
CA ALA A 64 -2.69 9.94 8.50
C ALA A 64 -3.34 8.79 7.70
N ALA A 65 -4.66 8.63 7.78
CA ALA A 65 -5.38 7.63 6.99
C ALA A 65 -5.22 7.84 5.47
N ARG A 66 -5.15 9.10 5.00
CA ARG A 66 -4.92 9.41 3.58
C ARG A 66 -3.48 9.09 3.19
N ASP A 67 -2.51 9.55 3.97
CA ASP A 67 -1.08 9.31 3.71
C ASP A 67 -0.77 7.81 3.63
N VAL A 68 -1.37 7.01 4.53
CA VAL A 68 -1.21 5.55 4.53
C VAL A 68 -1.86 4.90 3.31
N ARG A 69 -3.04 5.38 2.85
CA ARG A 69 -3.66 4.88 1.60
C ARG A 69 -2.81 5.22 0.38
N ASP A 70 -2.24 6.41 0.34
CA ASP A 70 -1.38 6.83 -0.76
C ASP A 70 -0.09 6.01 -0.80
N ALA A 71 0.49 5.71 0.36
CA ALA A 71 1.62 4.79 0.48
C ALA A 71 1.27 3.37 0.01
N ALA A 72 0.11 2.83 0.40
CA ALA A 72 -0.36 1.53 -0.07
C ALA A 72 -0.55 1.52 -1.59
N ALA A 73 -1.16 2.57 -2.16
CA ALA A 73 -1.36 2.68 -3.60
C ALA A 73 -0.02 2.80 -4.34
N LEU A 74 0.96 3.52 -3.79
CA LEU A 74 2.30 3.62 -4.35
C LEU A 74 3.00 2.26 -4.35
N LEU A 75 2.92 1.52 -3.24
CA LEU A 75 3.49 0.18 -3.14
C LEU A 75 2.88 -0.77 -4.18
N GLY A 76 1.55 -0.78 -4.32
CA GLY A 76 0.87 -1.61 -5.32
C GLY A 76 1.31 -1.29 -6.75
N ARG A 77 1.45 -0.01 -7.10
CA ARG A 77 1.98 0.40 -8.42
C ARG A 77 3.40 -0.11 -8.65
N HIS A 78 4.27 -0.04 -7.64
CA HIS A 78 5.64 -0.56 -7.73
C HIS A 78 5.67 -2.08 -7.89
N ALA A 79 4.82 -2.80 -7.16
CA ALA A 79 4.69 -4.25 -7.25
C ALA A 79 4.25 -4.69 -8.66
N THR A 80 3.21 -4.06 -9.22
CA THR A 80 2.73 -4.34 -10.58
C THR A 80 3.81 -4.09 -11.63
N ARG A 81 4.52 -2.96 -11.52
CA ARG A 81 5.60 -2.62 -12.46
C ARG A 81 6.72 -3.66 -12.41
N ALA A 82 7.18 -4.03 -11.22
CA ALA A 82 8.22 -5.03 -11.06
C ALA A 82 7.80 -6.41 -11.62
N GLY A 83 6.54 -6.80 -11.45
CA GLY A 83 6.00 -8.02 -12.04
C GLY A 83 6.02 -8.00 -13.57
N ASN A 84 5.59 -6.90 -14.18
CA ASN A 84 5.58 -6.71 -15.63
C ASN A 84 7.00 -6.76 -16.23
N ASP A 85 7.96 -6.10 -15.58
CA ASP A 85 9.36 -6.06 -16.04
C ASP A 85 9.97 -7.48 -16.03
N ARG A 86 9.67 -8.30 -15.01
CA ARG A 86 10.12 -9.71 -14.96
C ARG A 86 9.47 -10.57 -16.05
N ALA A 87 8.17 -10.40 -16.29
CA ALA A 87 7.46 -11.15 -17.33
C ALA A 87 8.03 -10.85 -18.74
N ALA A 88 8.34 -9.58 -19.01
CA ALA A 88 8.98 -9.17 -20.26
C ALA A 88 10.38 -9.79 -20.44
N ALA A 89 11.18 -9.83 -19.38
CA ALA A 89 12.50 -10.47 -19.43
C ALA A 89 12.41 -11.97 -19.70
N ALA A 90 11.46 -12.67 -19.05
CA ALA A 90 11.23 -14.10 -19.28
C ALA A 90 10.76 -14.40 -20.71
N ALA A 91 9.85 -13.59 -21.26
CA ALA A 91 9.40 -13.71 -22.64
C ALA A 91 10.56 -13.51 -23.64
N THR A 92 11.43 -12.54 -23.37
CA THR A 92 12.63 -12.28 -24.20
C THR A 92 13.60 -13.47 -24.17
N ALA A 93 13.81 -14.08 -22.99
CA ALA A 93 14.67 -15.27 -22.84
C ALA A 93 14.09 -16.52 -23.53
N ALA A 94 12.76 -16.71 -23.46
CA ALA A 94 12.07 -17.80 -24.15
C ALA A 94 12.14 -17.66 -25.68
N ALA A 95 11.99 -16.43 -26.20
CA ALA A 95 12.14 -16.14 -27.62
C ALA A 95 13.58 -16.39 -28.12
N ALA A 96 14.60 -16.03 -27.32
CA ALA A 96 16.00 -16.30 -27.64
C ALA A 96 16.31 -17.80 -27.69
N THR A 97 15.72 -18.59 -26.79
CA THR A 97 15.88 -20.06 -26.75
C THR A 97 15.18 -20.77 -27.92
N THR A 98 14.12 -20.18 -28.46
CA THR A 98 13.30 -20.78 -29.54
C THR A 98 13.83 -20.47 -30.94
N ARG A 99 14.89 -19.66 -31.10
CA ARG A 99 15.46 -19.32 -32.42
C ARG A 99 16.07 -20.58 -33.07
N PRO A 100 15.52 -21.09 -34.20
CA PRO A 100 16.03 -22.30 -34.83
C PRO A 100 17.40 -22.06 -35.46
N ALA A 101 18.28 -23.06 -35.34
CA ALA A 101 19.64 -23.04 -35.87
C ALA A 101 19.65 -22.73 -37.39
N PRO A 102 20.60 -21.90 -37.89
CA PRO A 102 20.73 -21.69 -39.32
C PRO A 102 21.09 -23.02 -39.98
N ARG A 103 20.29 -23.42 -40.98
CA ARG A 103 20.56 -24.64 -41.76
C ARG A 103 21.96 -24.53 -42.38
N PRO A 104 22.80 -25.58 -42.29
CA PRO A 104 24.10 -25.55 -42.94
C PRO A 104 23.90 -25.45 -44.45
N SER A 105 24.48 -24.42 -45.04
CA SER A 105 24.54 -24.24 -46.49
C SER A 105 25.55 -25.25 -47.04
N THR A 106 25.04 -26.32 -47.64
CA THR A 106 25.86 -27.26 -48.43
C THR A 106 26.01 -26.68 -49.84
N ALA A 107 27.22 -26.22 -50.15
CA ALA A 107 27.72 -25.97 -51.50
C ALA A 107 28.53 -27.17 -51.98
#